data_AF-A3J780-F1
#
_entry.id   AF-A3J780-F1
#
_cell.length_a   1.000
_cell.length_b   1.000
_cell.length_c   1.000
_cell.angle_alpha   90.00
_cell.angle_beta   90.00
_cell.angle_gamma   90.00
#
_symmetry.space_group_name_H-M   'P 1'
#
loop_
_entity.id
_entity.type
_entity.pdbx_description
1 polymer ?
#
loop_
_entity_poly.entity_id
_entity_poly.type
_entity_poly.pdbx_seq_one_letter_code
_entity_poly.pdbx_strand_id
1 'polypeptide(L)'
;MKKILQIVLLSILFISCDSNERNIKKTFNRLNAGETSSASKYIWPEDHKNLYTFEERFLSENELLSFDIETIEKLNDESYKVTLNCSNGNEELLTYFKSKRNLLSDIKIVDTFFVKKANGKEYLKFDWDLNEKSISNNIKLSSILVEKINLRSGPGKKFNVIGQLEKGEELLMDDNYENSNWRKGFYFEENSSIKEVYFSSQLTDRKEISFFTLNWADSMGVIVISILGLIVLFVVYPLLFGALFRTGGDGAGAFGLILFVVLLVVVYFTYQIIETAIFELFIINLPF
;
A
#
# COMPACT_ATOMS: atom_id res chain seq x y z
N MET A 1 -14.39 -38.32 16.77
CA MET A 1 -15.20 -37.72 15.67
C MET A 1 -15.18 -36.18 15.65
N LYS A 2 -15.46 -35.44 16.74
CA LYS A 2 -15.43 -33.96 16.74
C LYS A 2 -14.10 -33.34 16.25
N LYS A 3 -12.94 -33.88 16.66
CA LYS A 3 -11.63 -33.38 16.20
C LYS A 3 -11.36 -33.64 14.71
N ILE A 4 -11.81 -34.78 14.18
CA ILE A 4 -11.66 -35.12 12.74
C ILE A 4 -12.60 -34.24 11.92
N LEU A 5 -13.83 -34.01 12.39
CA LEU A 5 -14.77 -33.11 11.72
C LEU A 5 -14.25 -31.66 11.73
N GLN A 6 -13.61 -31.19 12.81
CA GLN A 6 -12.95 -29.88 12.84
C GLN A 6 -11.76 -29.80 11.89
N ILE A 7 -10.93 -30.84 11.78
CA ILE A 7 -9.80 -30.89 10.84
C ILE A 7 -10.30 -30.94 9.38
N VAL A 8 -11.40 -31.65 9.12
CA VAL A 8 -12.06 -31.69 7.81
C VAL A 8 -12.70 -30.34 7.47
N LEU A 9 -13.35 -29.67 8.43
CA LEU A 9 -13.89 -28.32 8.25
C LEU A 9 -12.78 -27.27 8.04
N LEU A 10 -11.65 -27.42 8.74
CA LEU A 10 -10.47 -26.57 8.57
C LEU A 10 -9.80 -26.78 7.21
N SER A 11 -9.78 -28.02 6.70
CA SER A 11 -9.23 -28.34 5.39
C SER A 11 -10.14 -27.95 4.23
N ILE A 12 -11.46 -27.85 4.46
CA ILE A 12 -12.41 -27.26 3.49
C ILE A 12 -12.17 -25.75 3.30
N LEU A 13 -11.72 -25.03 4.33
CA LEU A 13 -11.26 -23.62 4.20
C LEU A 13 -9.95 -23.47 3.40
N PHE A 14 -9.24 -24.58 3.12
CA PHE A 14 -8.03 -24.60 2.30
C PHE A 14 -8.24 -25.28 0.94
N ILE A 15 -9.49 -25.49 0.49
CA ILE A 15 -9.76 -25.97 -0.87
C ILE A 15 -9.32 -24.90 -1.86
N SER A 16 -8.08 -25.06 -2.32
CA SER A 16 -7.52 -24.76 -3.65
C SER A 16 -8.27 -23.72 -4.50
N CYS A 17 -8.46 -22.51 -3.96
CA CYS A 17 -8.54 -21.31 -4.80
C CYS A 17 -7.12 -21.04 -5.29
N ASP A 18 -6.95 -20.81 -6.60
CA ASP A 18 -5.67 -20.51 -7.22
C ASP A 18 -4.93 -19.42 -6.39
N SER A 19 -3.65 -19.65 -6.07
CA SER A 19 -2.88 -18.71 -5.24
C SER A 19 -2.91 -17.30 -5.79
N ASN A 20 -2.96 -17.16 -7.11
CA ASN A 20 -2.97 -15.88 -7.80
C ASN A 20 -4.35 -15.24 -7.79
N GLU A 21 -5.43 -16.01 -7.99
CA GLU A 21 -6.81 -15.53 -7.82
C GLU A 21 -7.00 -14.96 -6.41
N ARG A 22 -6.50 -15.68 -5.40
CA ARG A 22 -6.53 -15.20 -4.02
C ARG A 22 -5.75 -13.90 -3.87
N ASN A 23 -4.53 -13.81 -4.41
CA ASN A 23 -3.71 -12.59 -4.35
C ASN A 23 -4.39 -11.38 -5.03
N ILE A 24 -5.12 -11.61 -6.12
CA ILE A 24 -5.92 -10.56 -6.78
C ILE A 24 -6.99 -10.05 -5.81
N LYS A 25 -7.77 -10.97 -5.20
CA LYS A 25 -8.77 -10.61 -4.16
C LYS A 25 -8.14 -9.85 -2.99
N LYS A 26 -6.98 -10.30 -2.49
CA LYS A 26 -6.26 -9.61 -1.40
C LYS A 26 -5.86 -8.19 -1.78
N THR A 27 -5.42 -8.00 -3.03
CA THR A 27 -5.00 -6.69 -3.53
C THR A 27 -6.16 -5.72 -3.50
N PHE A 28 -7.29 -6.03 -4.12
CA PHE A 28 -8.44 -5.14 -4.19
C PHE A 28 -9.09 -4.88 -2.82
N ASN A 29 -9.18 -5.88 -1.95
CA ASN A 29 -9.67 -5.67 -0.58
C ASN A 29 -8.79 -4.69 0.20
N ARG A 30 -7.47 -4.70 -0.01
CA ARG A 30 -6.55 -3.74 0.62
C ARG A 30 -6.67 -2.36 0.02
N LEU A 31 -6.80 -2.25 -1.31
CA LEU A 31 -7.02 -0.96 -1.98
C LEU A 31 -8.32 -0.31 -1.48
N ASN A 32 -9.40 -1.06 -1.40
CA ASN A 32 -10.69 -0.57 -0.89
C ASN A 32 -10.66 -0.20 0.61
N ALA A 33 -9.68 -0.71 1.37
CA ALA A 33 -9.46 -0.37 2.77
C ALA A 33 -8.48 0.82 2.95
N GLY A 34 -7.98 1.42 1.86
CA GLY A 34 -6.93 2.45 1.91
C GLY A 34 -5.56 1.91 2.31
N GLU A 35 -5.35 0.59 2.29
CA GLU A 35 -4.10 -0.06 2.68
C GLU A 35 -3.21 -0.38 1.45
N THR A 36 -2.99 0.61 0.58
CA THR A 36 -2.19 0.44 -0.66
C THR A 36 -0.79 -0.08 -0.35
N SER A 37 -0.19 0.39 0.75
CA SER A 37 1.11 -0.11 1.22
C SER A 37 1.09 -1.62 1.41
N SER A 38 0.06 -2.16 2.04
CA SER A 38 -0.09 -3.59 2.24
C SER A 38 -0.47 -4.32 0.95
N ALA A 39 -1.21 -3.69 0.02
CA ALA A 39 -1.51 -4.25 -1.30
C ALA A 39 -0.23 -4.50 -2.13
N SER A 40 0.76 -3.60 -2.01
CA SER A 40 2.03 -3.66 -2.75
C SER A 40 2.82 -4.97 -2.58
N LYS A 41 2.59 -5.72 -1.49
CA LYS A 41 3.24 -7.02 -1.24
C LYS A 41 3.00 -8.07 -2.32
N TYR A 42 1.85 -7.96 -2.98
CA TYR A 42 1.41 -8.87 -4.02
C TYR A 42 1.81 -8.36 -5.41
N ILE A 43 2.29 -7.12 -5.51
CA ILE A 43 2.56 -6.44 -6.78
C ILE A 43 4.04 -6.54 -7.11
N TRP A 44 4.33 -6.66 -8.41
CA TRP A 44 5.68 -6.69 -8.92
C TRP A 44 6.44 -5.39 -8.54
N PRO A 45 7.68 -5.47 -7.99
CA PRO A 45 8.38 -4.29 -7.48
C PRO A 45 8.55 -3.14 -8.47
N GLU A 46 8.73 -3.42 -9.77
CA GLU A 46 8.87 -2.36 -10.78
C GLU A 46 7.56 -1.57 -11.00
N ASP A 47 6.41 -2.16 -10.64
CA ASP A 47 5.09 -1.53 -10.77
C ASP A 47 4.67 -0.82 -9.47
N HIS A 48 5.50 -0.81 -8.41
CA HIS A 48 5.21 -0.06 -7.18
C HIS A 48 5.05 1.43 -7.44
N LYS A 49 5.84 1.99 -8.35
CA LYS A 49 5.70 3.39 -8.78
C LYS A 49 4.32 3.66 -9.38
N ASN A 50 3.83 2.73 -10.21
CA ASN A 50 2.56 2.88 -10.93
C ASN A 50 1.41 2.83 -9.92
N LEU A 51 1.47 1.85 -9.00
CA LEU A 51 0.50 1.73 -7.93
C LEU A 51 0.46 2.98 -7.05
N TYR A 52 1.63 3.50 -6.66
CA TYR A 52 1.70 4.70 -5.82
C TYR A 52 1.11 5.91 -6.52
N THR A 53 1.48 6.12 -7.77
CA THR A 53 0.94 7.24 -8.52
C THR A 53 -0.56 7.09 -8.81
N PHE A 54 -1.04 5.86 -8.95
CA PHE A 54 -2.47 5.58 -9.09
C PHE A 54 -3.21 5.87 -7.79
N GLU A 55 -2.62 5.52 -6.64
CA GLU A 55 -3.14 5.86 -5.31
C GLU A 55 -3.25 7.36 -5.11
N GLU A 56 -2.14 8.09 -5.27
CA GLU A 56 -2.10 9.54 -5.09
C GLU A 56 -3.05 10.28 -6.03
N ARG A 57 -3.28 9.72 -7.22
CA ARG A 57 -4.19 10.31 -8.20
C ARG A 57 -5.64 10.01 -7.85
N PHE A 58 -6.00 8.74 -7.62
CA PHE A 58 -7.42 8.34 -7.63
C PHE A 58 -7.93 7.82 -6.29
N LEU A 59 -7.08 7.29 -5.43
CA LEU A 59 -7.51 6.63 -4.19
C LEU A 59 -7.45 7.58 -2.98
N SER A 60 -6.38 8.37 -2.86
CA SER A 60 -6.10 9.20 -1.67
C SER A 60 -7.16 10.27 -1.39
N GLU A 61 -7.73 10.85 -2.45
CA GLU A 61 -8.73 11.92 -2.34
C GLU A 61 -10.18 11.41 -2.24
N ASN A 62 -10.42 10.11 -2.51
CA ASN A 62 -11.76 9.55 -2.58
C ASN A 62 -11.93 8.31 -1.68
N GLU A 63 -12.19 8.56 -0.40
CA GLU A 63 -12.39 7.52 0.62
C GLU A 63 -13.57 6.56 0.32
N LEU A 64 -14.51 6.96 -0.54
CA LEU A 64 -15.68 6.14 -0.88
C LEU A 64 -15.49 5.29 -2.13
N LEU A 65 -14.36 5.43 -2.83
CA LEU A 65 -14.05 4.65 -4.02
C LEU A 65 -13.85 3.17 -3.65
N SER A 66 -14.55 2.29 -4.35
CA SER A 66 -14.32 0.84 -4.24
C SER A 66 -14.25 0.17 -5.60
N PHE A 67 -13.41 -0.86 -5.67
CA PHE A 67 -13.32 -1.79 -6.79
C PHE A 67 -13.77 -3.17 -6.31
N ASP A 68 -14.99 -3.54 -6.68
CA ASP A 68 -15.59 -4.81 -6.31
C ASP A 68 -15.38 -5.84 -7.42
N ILE A 69 -14.73 -6.95 -7.10
CA ILE A 69 -14.46 -8.01 -8.09
C ILE A 69 -15.76 -8.75 -8.40
N GLU A 70 -16.18 -8.71 -9.67
CA GLU A 70 -17.33 -9.48 -10.19
C GLU A 70 -16.89 -10.87 -10.64
N THR A 71 -15.86 -10.96 -11.48
CA THR A 71 -15.33 -12.23 -11.98
C THR A 71 -13.81 -12.23 -12.09
N ILE A 72 -13.22 -13.40 -11.90
CA ILE A 72 -11.80 -13.67 -12.22
C ILE A 72 -11.78 -14.88 -13.14
N GLU A 73 -11.33 -14.67 -14.38
CA GLU A 73 -11.21 -15.70 -15.41
C GLU A 73 -9.73 -15.97 -15.66
N LYS A 74 -9.26 -17.19 -15.37
CA LYS A 74 -7.91 -17.60 -15.73
C LYS A 74 -7.81 -17.75 -17.25
N LEU A 75 -6.98 -16.92 -17.89
CA LEU A 75 -6.76 -16.98 -19.34
C LEU A 75 -5.69 -18.02 -19.69
N ASN A 76 -4.60 -18.03 -18.93
CA ASN A 76 -3.53 -19.01 -19.01
C ASN A 76 -2.81 -19.12 -17.65
N ASP A 77 -1.70 -19.87 -17.56
CA ASP A 77 -0.97 -20.06 -16.30
C ASP A 77 -0.28 -18.80 -15.75
N GLU A 78 -0.19 -17.74 -16.55
CA GLU A 78 0.50 -16.49 -16.21
C GLU A 78 -0.41 -15.27 -16.36
N SER A 79 -1.71 -15.43 -16.64
CA SER A 79 -2.62 -14.29 -16.75
C SER A 79 -4.07 -14.58 -16.39
N TYR A 80 -4.69 -13.56 -15.80
CA TYR A 80 -6.06 -13.55 -15.30
C TYR A 80 -6.76 -12.32 -15.84
N LYS A 81 -7.96 -12.51 -16.37
CA LYS A 81 -8.87 -11.43 -16.71
C LYS A 81 -9.77 -11.17 -15.51
N VAL A 82 -9.81 -9.93 -15.06
CA VAL A 82 -10.56 -9.52 -13.87
C VAL A 82 -11.61 -8.52 -14.30
N THR A 83 -12.86 -8.79 -13.93
CA THR A 83 -13.97 -7.85 -14.11
C THR A 83 -14.27 -7.20 -12.77
N LEU A 84 -14.25 -5.87 -12.74
CA LEU A 84 -14.42 -5.03 -11.57
C LEU A 84 -15.65 -4.14 -11.77
N ASN A 85 -16.40 -3.94 -10.71
CA ASN A 85 -17.38 -2.87 -10.59
C ASN A 85 -16.74 -1.75 -9.77
N CYS A 86 -16.61 -0.57 -10.40
CA CYS A 86 -16.09 0.64 -9.78
C CYS A 86 -17.26 1.44 -9.19
N SER A 87 -17.36 1.45 -7.87
CA SER A 87 -18.34 2.24 -7.15
C SER A 87 -17.73 3.57 -6.73
N ASN A 88 -18.49 4.67 -6.88
CA ASN A 88 -18.05 6.03 -6.55
C ASN A 88 -16.78 6.51 -7.28
N GLY A 89 -16.47 5.95 -8.45
CA GLY A 89 -15.37 6.42 -9.31
C GLY A 89 -15.62 7.84 -9.83
N ASN A 90 -14.60 8.71 -9.74
CA ASN A 90 -14.67 10.04 -10.35
C ASN A 90 -14.61 9.95 -11.88
N GLU A 91 -15.03 11.01 -12.58
CA GLU A 91 -15.09 11.03 -14.05
C GLU A 91 -13.72 10.81 -14.70
N GLU A 92 -12.65 11.27 -14.04
CA GLU A 92 -11.28 11.11 -14.55
C GLU A 92 -10.79 9.66 -14.48
N LEU A 93 -11.06 8.94 -13.39
CA LEU A 93 -10.75 7.52 -13.26
C LEU A 93 -11.45 6.69 -14.35
N LEU A 94 -12.73 6.98 -14.59
CA LEU A 94 -13.49 6.32 -15.66
C LEU A 94 -12.91 6.67 -17.04
N THR A 95 -12.53 7.93 -17.26
CA THR A 95 -11.87 8.37 -18.49
C THR A 95 -10.51 7.69 -18.69
N TYR A 96 -9.76 7.52 -17.61
CA TYR A 96 -8.48 6.81 -17.60
C TYR A 96 -8.66 5.36 -18.08
N PHE A 97 -9.57 4.59 -17.47
CA PHE A 97 -9.83 3.21 -17.90
C PHE A 97 -10.44 3.13 -19.31
N LYS A 98 -11.22 4.13 -19.72
CA LYS A 98 -11.75 4.24 -21.09
C LYS A 98 -10.63 4.44 -22.10
N SER A 99 -9.64 5.28 -21.80
CA SER A 99 -8.48 5.54 -22.67
C SER A 99 -7.65 4.27 -22.89
N LYS A 100 -7.53 3.42 -21.85
CA LYS A 100 -6.89 2.11 -21.90
C LYS A 100 -7.71 1.03 -22.59
N ARG A 101 -8.97 1.32 -22.97
CA ARG A 101 -9.96 0.36 -23.50
C ARG A 101 -10.33 -0.75 -22.51
N ASN A 102 -10.17 -0.49 -21.22
CA ASN A 102 -10.53 -1.40 -20.14
C ASN A 102 -11.94 -1.11 -19.59
N LEU A 103 -12.56 0.03 -19.92
CA LEU A 103 -13.93 0.33 -19.52
C LEU A 103 -14.95 -0.31 -20.48
N LEU A 104 -15.72 -1.29 -19.99
CA LEU A 104 -16.74 -2.01 -20.75
C LEU A 104 -18.13 -1.33 -20.68
N SER A 105 -18.46 -0.74 -19.53
CA SER A 105 -19.65 0.09 -19.31
C SER A 105 -19.35 1.14 -18.23
N ASP A 106 -20.29 2.04 -17.94
CA ASP A 106 -20.09 3.23 -17.08
C ASP A 106 -19.33 2.97 -15.77
N ILE A 107 -19.51 1.80 -15.15
CA ILE A 107 -18.83 1.40 -13.91
C ILE A 107 -18.03 0.09 -14.04
N LYS A 108 -18.07 -0.57 -15.20
CA LYS A 108 -17.52 -1.92 -15.36
C LYS A 108 -16.16 -1.87 -16.03
N ILE A 109 -15.13 -2.24 -15.30
CA ILE A 109 -13.73 -2.28 -15.75
C ILE A 109 -13.34 -3.73 -15.96
N VAL A 110 -12.73 -4.03 -17.10
CA VAL A 110 -12.16 -5.33 -17.43
C VAL A 110 -10.67 -5.14 -17.66
N ASP A 111 -9.86 -5.78 -16.82
CA ASP A 111 -8.40 -5.65 -16.88
C ASP A 111 -7.71 -7.02 -16.89
N THR A 112 -6.47 -7.05 -17.35
CA THR A 112 -5.65 -8.26 -17.41
C THR A 112 -4.47 -8.15 -16.46
N PHE A 113 -4.44 -9.05 -15.48
CA PHE A 113 -3.36 -9.21 -14.52
C PHE A 113 -2.44 -10.33 -14.97
N PHE A 114 -1.14 -10.06 -14.99
CA PHE A 114 -0.10 -11.04 -15.30
C PHE A 114 0.58 -11.52 -14.03
N VAL A 115 1.06 -12.75 -14.04
CA VAL A 115 1.82 -13.34 -12.93
C VAL A 115 3.30 -13.38 -13.30
N LYS A 116 4.14 -12.77 -12.46
CA LYS A 116 5.59 -12.87 -12.54
C LYS A 116 6.13 -13.67 -11.35
N LYS A 117 7.20 -14.43 -11.59
CA LYS A 117 7.87 -15.21 -10.54
C LYS A 117 9.26 -14.67 -10.28
N ALA A 118 9.59 -14.42 -9.02
CA ALA A 118 10.94 -14.08 -8.58
C ALA A 118 11.23 -14.73 -7.24
N ASN A 119 12.39 -15.39 -7.13
CA ASN A 119 12.83 -16.09 -5.90
C ASN A 119 11.78 -17.07 -5.33
N GLY A 120 11.05 -17.77 -6.21
CA GLY A 120 9.99 -18.70 -5.81
C GLY A 120 8.70 -18.05 -5.30
N LYS A 121 8.60 -16.72 -5.32
CA LYS A 121 7.37 -15.98 -5.00
C LYS A 121 6.71 -15.46 -6.28
N GLU A 122 5.39 -15.53 -6.32
CA GLU A 122 4.54 -15.02 -7.40
C GLU A 122 4.07 -13.61 -7.07
N TYR A 123 4.03 -12.76 -8.09
CA TYR A 123 3.64 -11.36 -8.02
C TYR A 123 2.68 -11.04 -9.17
N LEU A 124 1.73 -10.15 -8.91
CA LEU A 124 0.83 -9.59 -9.88
C LEU A 124 1.48 -8.40 -10.57
N LYS A 125 1.31 -8.34 -11.88
CA LYS A 125 1.67 -7.22 -12.73
C LYS A 125 0.41 -6.76 -13.46
N PHE A 126 0.16 -5.46 -13.46
CA PHE A 126 -0.97 -4.86 -14.15
C PHE A 126 -0.51 -3.60 -14.90
N ASP A 127 -1.28 -3.20 -15.90
CA ASP A 127 -1.04 -2.00 -16.67
C ASP A 127 -1.85 -0.83 -16.12
N TRP A 128 -1.55 -0.42 -14.88
CA TRP A 128 -2.04 0.85 -14.33
C TRP A 128 -0.94 1.90 -14.32
N ASP A 129 -0.17 1.96 -15.39
CA ASP A 129 0.71 3.10 -15.59
C ASP A 129 -0.11 4.39 -15.83
N LEU A 130 0.49 5.53 -15.54
CA LEU A 130 -0.16 6.83 -15.78
C LEU A 130 -0.38 7.12 -17.27
N ASN A 131 0.13 6.27 -18.17
CA ASN A 131 0.06 6.40 -19.63
C ASN A 131 0.41 7.80 -20.16
N GLU A 132 1.22 8.54 -19.40
CA GLU A 132 1.63 9.89 -19.72
C GLU A 132 3.09 9.91 -20.15
N LYS A 133 3.35 10.45 -21.34
CA LYS A 133 4.70 10.60 -21.91
C LYS A 133 5.64 11.45 -21.04
N SER A 134 5.10 12.14 -20.02
CA SER A 134 5.80 13.10 -19.16
C SER A 134 6.56 12.47 -17.99
N ILE A 135 6.17 11.27 -17.54
CA ILE A 135 6.69 10.68 -16.30
C ILE A 135 7.78 9.67 -16.62
N SER A 136 8.99 9.94 -16.13
CA SER A 136 10.17 9.13 -16.40
C SER A 136 10.11 7.80 -15.65
N ASN A 137 10.96 6.84 -16.06
CA ASN A 137 11.13 5.59 -15.32
C ASN A 137 12.00 5.75 -14.06
N ASN A 138 12.62 6.91 -13.85
CA ASN A 138 13.57 7.18 -12.77
C ASN A 138 12.97 8.17 -11.77
N ILE A 139 11.87 7.79 -11.11
CA ILE A 139 11.15 8.65 -10.17
C ILE A 139 11.71 8.46 -8.76
N LYS A 140 11.91 9.58 -8.05
CA LYS A 140 12.31 9.65 -6.63
C LYS A 140 11.48 10.65 -5.84
N LEU A 141 11.51 10.57 -4.52
CA LEU A 141 10.87 11.54 -3.65
C LEU A 141 11.90 12.61 -3.32
N SER A 142 11.45 13.85 -3.41
CA SER A 142 12.23 15.02 -3.07
C SER A 142 11.66 15.64 -1.81
N SER A 143 12.42 15.64 -0.71
CA SER A 143 11.99 16.24 0.55
C SER A 143 12.53 17.66 0.68
N ILE A 144 11.65 18.59 1.04
CA ILE A 144 12.00 20.01 1.11
C ILE A 144 12.76 20.32 2.41
N LEU A 145 13.97 20.89 2.29
CA LEU A 145 14.85 21.18 3.43
C LEU A 145 14.69 22.60 3.99
N VAL A 146 14.17 23.51 3.17
CA VAL A 146 14.02 24.95 3.46
C VAL A 146 12.60 25.28 3.86
N GLU A 147 12.39 26.38 4.60
CA GLU A 147 11.07 26.81 5.05
C GLU A 147 10.06 26.91 3.91
N LYS A 148 10.46 27.48 2.77
CA LYS A 148 9.65 27.57 1.56
C LYS A 148 10.50 27.43 0.31
N ILE A 149 10.03 26.64 -0.65
CA ILE A 149 10.57 26.53 -2.00
C ILE A 149 9.52 26.94 -3.02
N ASN A 150 9.97 27.57 -4.11
CA ASN A 150 9.08 27.92 -5.22
C ASN A 150 9.08 26.81 -6.27
N LEU A 151 7.89 26.33 -6.61
CA LEU A 151 7.63 25.50 -7.78
C LEU A 151 7.41 26.41 -8.99
N ARG A 152 8.08 26.10 -10.10
CA ARG A 152 8.11 26.97 -11.29
C ARG A 152 7.63 26.25 -12.54
N SER A 153 7.20 27.02 -13.53
CA SER A 153 6.76 26.52 -14.83
C SER A 153 7.90 26.06 -15.75
N GLY A 154 9.15 26.21 -15.33
CA GLY A 154 10.32 25.81 -16.11
C GLY A 154 11.61 25.85 -15.30
N PRO A 155 12.71 25.26 -15.82
CA PRO A 155 13.95 25.05 -15.07
C PRO A 155 14.77 26.34 -14.99
N GLY A 156 14.45 27.22 -14.04
CA GLY A 156 15.20 28.45 -13.80
C GLY A 156 14.46 29.53 -13.01
N LYS A 157 15.21 30.49 -12.45
CA LYS A 157 14.64 31.62 -11.69
C LYS A 157 13.84 32.62 -12.55
N LYS A 158 14.01 32.59 -13.87
CA LYS A 158 13.30 33.46 -14.83
C LYS A 158 11.87 32.98 -15.13
N PHE A 159 11.58 31.71 -14.86
CA PHE A 159 10.25 31.14 -15.07
C PHE A 159 9.30 31.55 -13.95
N ASN A 160 8.01 31.61 -14.27
CA ASN A 160 6.97 32.01 -13.33
C ASN A 160 6.87 31.00 -12.19
N VAL A 161 6.58 31.50 -11.00
CA VAL A 161 6.22 30.68 -9.84
C VAL A 161 4.76 30.25 -10.02
N ILE A 162 4.52 28.95 -9.94
CA ILE A 162 3.19 28.33 -10.14
C ILE A 162 2.71 27.57 -8.90
N GLY A 163 3.54 27.49 -7.87
CA GLY A 163 3.23 26.87 -6.59
C GLY A 163 4.37 27.06 -5.58
N GLN A 164 4.14 26.65 -4.34
CA GLN A 164 5.14 26.65 -3.28
C GLN A 164 4.98 25.40 -2.43
N LEU A 165 6.09 24.89 -1.91
CA LEU A 165 6.11 23.83 -0.91
C LEU A 165 6.89 24.31 0.32
N GLU A 166 6.54 23.78 1.47
CA GLU A 166 7.11 24.07 2.77
C GLU A 166 8.04 22.96 3.25
N LYS A 167 8.81 23.26 4.30
CA LYS A 167 9.78 22.33 4.88
C LYS A 167 9.10 21.03 5.32
N GLY A 168 9.68 19.90 4.94
CA GLY A 168 9.20 18.57 5.30
C GLY A 168 8.15 18.00 4.35
N GLU A 169 7.57 18.82 3.47
CA GLU A 169 6.74 18.30 2.38
C GLU A 169 7.59 17.49 1.40
N GLU A 170 6.93 16.59 0.70
CA GLU A 170 7.55 15.68 -0.26
C GLU A 170 6.88 15.85 -1.63
N LEU A 171 7.68 15.69 -2.68
CA LEU A 171 7.24 15.83 -4.06
C LEU A 171 7.83 14.69 -4.89
N LEU A 172 6.98 14.07 -5.72
CA LEU A 172 7.43 13.16 -6.75
C LEU A 172 8.31 13.89 -7.76
N MET A 173 9.46 13.32 -8.09
CA MET A 173 10.51 13.97 -8.86
C MET A 173 11.09 13.02 -9.91
N ASP A 174 11.37 13.52 -11.10
CA ASP A 174 12.27 12.85 -12.03
C ASP A 174 13.72 13.01 -11.54
N ASP A 175 14.40 11.89 -11.27
CA ASP A 175 15.76 11.91 -10.76
C ASP A 175 16.81 12.40 -11.77
N ASN A 176 16.39 12.54 -13.03
CA ASN A 176 17.19 13.20 -14.05
C ASN A 176 17.20 14.72 -13.86
N TYR A 177 18.36 15.32 -14.12
CA TYR A 177 18.51 16.77 -14.12
C TYR A 177 18.03 17.37 -15.43
N GLU A 178 17.22 18.43 -15.35
CA GLU A 178 16.87 19.26 -16.51
C GLU A 178 18.02 20.21 -16.85
N ASN A 179 18.73 20.68 -15.83
CA ASN A 179 20.04 21.32 -15.92
C ASN A 179 20.80 21.14 -14.60
N SER A 180 22.00 21.72 -14.48
CA SER A 180 22.89 21.51 -13.34
C SER A 180 22.28 21.71 -11.93
N ASN A 181 21.19 22.47 -11.78
CA ASN A 181 20.60 22.78 -10.47
C ASN A 181 19.06 22.66 -10.39
N TRP A 182 18.41 22.17 -11.46
CA TRP A 182 16.95 22.11 -11.56
C TRP A 182 16.49 20.72 -11.93
N ARG A 183 15.39 20.30 -11.31
CA ARG A 183 14.71 19.03 -11.58
C ARG A 183 13.24 19.24 -11.84
N LYS A 184 12.65 18.25 -12.51
CA LYS A 184 11.22 18.15 -12.76
C LYS A 184 10.54 17.42 -11.62
N GLY A 185 9.42 17.93 -11.18
CA GLY A 185 8.52 17.31 -10.22
C GLY A 185 7.11 17.18 -10.78
N PHE A 186 6.32 16.34 -10.12
CA PHE A 186 4.96 16.03 -10.50
C PHE A 186 4.05 16.25 -9.29
N TYR A 187 3.00 17.04 -9.49
CA TYR A 187 1.98 17.33 -8.51
C TYR A 187 0.62 16.86 -9.05
N PHE A 188 -0.17 16.18 -8.24
CA PHE A 188 -1.54 15.83 -8.57
C PHE A 188 -2.45 16.95 -8.06
N GLU A 189 -3.23 17.57 -8.95
CA GLU A 189 -4.24 18.56 -8.56
C GLU A 189 -5.54 17.87 -8.08
N GLU A 190 -6.45 18.60 -7.41
CA GLU A 190 -7.73 18.07 -6.87
C GLU A 190 -8.65 17.40 -7.91
N ASN A 191 -8.42 17.68 -9.19
CA ASN A 191 -9.13 17.07 -10.30
C ASN A 191 -8.37 15.87 -10.89
N SER A 192 -7.46 15.29 -10.09
CA SER A 192 -6.46 14.27 -10.37
C SER A 192 -5.61 14.44 -11.64
N SER A 193 -5.56 15.67 -12.17
CA SER A 193 -4.66 16.00 -13.28
C SER A 193 -3.22 16.13 -12.81
N ILE A 194 -2.28 15.75 -13.68
CA ILE A 194 -0.85 15.82 -13.38
C ILE A 194 -0.31 17.17 -13.84
N LYS A 195 0.32 17.88 -12.91
CA LYS A 195 1.02 19.12 -13.17
C LYS A 195 2.52 18.95 -13.05
N GLU A 196 3.21 19.22 -14.15
CA GLU A 196 4.66 19.31 -14.17
C GLU A 196 5.12 20.63 -13.54
N VAL A 197 6.06 20.51 -12.61
CA VAL A 197 6.66 21.64 -11.90
C VAL A 197 8.18 21.51 -11.92
N TYR A 198 8.89 22.62 -11.74
CA TYR A 198 10.35 22.66 -11.70
C TYR A 198 10.83 23.32 -10.42
N PHE A 199 11.82 22.73 -9.78
CA PHE A 199 12.35 23.21 -8.50
C PHE A 199 13.86 23.06 -8.43
N SER A 200 14.47 23.78 -7.48
CA SER A 200 15.93 23.76 -7.31
C SER A 200 16.36 22.55 -6.48
N SER A 201 17.17 21.69 -7.08
CA SER A 201 17.69 20.48 -6.43
C SER A 201 18.64 20.76 -5.27
N GLN A 202 19.18 21.98 -5.17
CA GLN A 202 20.10 22.40 -4.12
C GLN A 202 19.40 22.63 -2.77
N LEU A 203 18.06 22.77 -2.77
CA LEU A 203 17.24 23.09 -1.60
C LEU A 203 16.41 21.90 -1.12
N THR A 204 16.68 20.72 -1.67
CA THR A 204 15.90 19.50 -1.49
C THR A 204 16.83 18.32 -1.28
N ASP A 205 16.40 17.37 -0.46
CA ASP A 205 17.11 16.09 -0.33
C ASP A 205 16.45 15.02 -1.20
N ARG A 206 17.29 14.16 -1.77
CA ARG A 206 16.84 13.00 -2.55
C ARG A 206 16.58 11.87 -1.57
N LYS A 207 15.35 11.37 -1.54
CA LYS A 207 15.01 10.13 -0.86
C LYS A 207 14.84 9.02 -1.87
N GLU A 208 15.45 7.86 -1.60
CA GLU A 208 15.04 6.63 -2.27
C GLU A 208 13.59 6.36 -1.88
N ILE A 209 12.76 6.08 -2.86
CA ILE A 209 11.36 5.79 -2.57
C ILE A 209 11.22 4.31 -2.28
N SER A 210 10.98 3.97 -1.02
CA SER A 210 10.06 2.86 -0.77
C SER A 210 8.66 3.45 -0.92
N PHE A 211 8.06 3.29 -2.10
CA PHE A 211 6.70 3.78 -2.37
C PHE A 211 5.70 3.34 -1.30
N PHE A 212 5.99 2.22 -0.67
CA PHE A 212 5.21 1.63 0.38
C PHE A 212 6.09 1.21 1.54
N THR A 213 5.76 1.70 2.74
CA THR A 213 6.34 1.19 3.98
C THR A 213 5.44 0.10 4.52
N LEU A 214 5.87 -1.16 4.39
CA LEU A 214 5.16 -2.27 5.02
C LEU A 214 5.31 -2.21 6.53
N ASN A 215 4.22 -2.45 7.26
CA ASN A 215 4.35 -2.73 8.70
C ASN A 215 5.22 -3.97 8.92
N TRP A 216 5.82 -4.08 10.10
CA TRP A 216 6.66 -5.23 10.42
C TRP A 216 5.87 -6.55 10.33
N ALA A 217 4.62 -6.58 10.82
CA ALA A 217 3.76 -7.77 10.76
C ALA A 217 3.41 -8.11 9.31
N ASP A 218 3.21 -7.06 8.50
CA ASP A 218 2.88 -7.14 7.10
C ASP A 218 3.97 -7.81 6.25
N SER A 219 5.23 -7.74 6.68
CA SER A 219 6.36 -8.42 6.02
C SER A 219 6.44 -9.93 6.28
N MET A 220 5.66 -10.45 7.25
CA MET A 220 5.80 -11.82 7.74
C MET A 220 4.77 -12.79 7.14
N GLY A 221 5.13 -14.06 7.05
CA GLY A 221 4.18 -15.11 6.66
C GLY A 221 3.15 -15.39 7.75
N VAL A 222 1.91 -15.71 7.36
CA VAL A 222 0.77 -15.95 8.26
C VAL A 222 1.08 -16.94 9.39
N ILE A 223 1.82 -18.01 9.09
CA ILE A 223 2.23 -19.01 10.09
C ILE A 223 3.11 -18.37 11.18
N VAL A 224 4.06 -17.53 10.78
CA VAL A 224 4.99 -16.88 11.70
C VAL A 224 4.25 -15.87 12.58
N ILE A 225 3.36 -15.07 11.98
CA ILE A 225 2.50 -14.11 12.70
C ILE A 225 1.62 -14.84 13.73
N SER A 226 1.04 -15.98 13.34
CA SER A 226 0.19 -16.78 14.23
C SER A 226 0.98 -17.33 15.43
N ILE A 227 2.20 -17.82 15.21
CA ILE A 227 3.08 -18.31 16.28
C ILE A 227 3.46 -17.15 17.21
N LEU A 228 3.82 -15.99 16.66
CA LEU A 228 4.13 -14.79 17.44
C LEU A 228 2.94 -14.37 18.30
N GLY A 229 1.71 -14.40 17.75
CA GLY A 229 0.49 -14.12 18.49
C GLY A 229 0.31 -15.04 19.70
N LEU A 230 0.58 -16.34 19.54
CA LEU A 230 0.53 -17.30 20.65
C LEU A 230 1.60 -17.02 21.71
N ILE A 231 2.82 -16.68 21.29
CA ILE A 231 3.91 -16.31 22.23
C ILE A 231 3.52 -15.06 23.03
N VAL A 232 2.99 -14.03 22.36
CA VAL A 232 2.56 -12.81 23.03
C VAL A 232 1.44 -13.12 24.04
N LEU A 233 0.44 -13.91 23.64
CA LEU A 233 -0.70 -14.27 24.49
C LEU A 233 -0.32 -15.13 25.71
N PHE A 234 0.47 -16.18 25.51
CA PHE A 234 0.72 -17.21 26.54
C PHE A 234 2.03 -17.04 27.29
N VAL A 235 2.95 -16.20 26.81
CA VAL A 235 4.26 -15.98 27.44
C VAL A 235 4.39 -14.53 27.88
N VAL A 236 4.23 -13.57 26.95
CA VAL A 236 4.53 -12.16 27.22
C VAL A 236 3.51 -11.54 28.18
N TYR A 237 2.20 -11.69 27.93
CA TYR A 237 1.18 -11.15 28.83
C TYR A 237 1.27 -11.74 30.25
N PRO A 238 1.36 -13.06 30.46
CA PRO A 238 1.49 -13.62 31.80
C PRO A 238 2.73 -13.12 32.56
N LEU A 239 3.86 -12.96 31.86
CA LEU A 239 5.08 -12.40 32.46
C LEU A 239 4.91 -10.93 32.84
N LEU A 240 4.32 -10.10 31.96
CA LEU A 240 4.09 -8.68 32.22
C LEU A 240 3.10 -8.45 33.35
N PHE A 241 1.97 -9.16 33.35
CA PHE A 241 1.01 -9.08 34.45
C PHE A 241 1.64 -9.58 35.75
N GLY A 242 2.37 -10.69 35.71
CA GLY A 242 3.10 -11.20 36.88
C GLY A 242 4.12 -10.19 37.43
N ALA A 243 4.80 -9.44 36.57
CA ALA A 243 5.73 -8.37 36.96
C ALA A 243 4.99 -7.16 37.55
N LEU A 244 3.93 -6.68 36.89
CA LEU A 244 3.11 -5.55 37.32
C LEU A 244 2.52 -5.78 38.73
N PHE A 245 1.91 -6.94 38.98
CA PHE A 245 1.32 -7.25 40.29
C PHE A 245 2.36 -7.48 41.41
N ARG A 246 3.65 -7.62 41.09
CA ARG A 246 4.74 -7.75 42.07
C ARG A 246 5.41 -6.41 42.41
N THR A 247 5.05 -5.33 41.74
CA THR A 247 5.62 -4.00 42.00
C THR A 247 5.03 -3.38 43.27
N GLY A 248 5.68 -3.58 44.42
CA GLY A 248 5.19 -3.12 45.73
C GLY A 248 6.25 -2.61 46.71
N GLY A 249 7.44 -2.21 46.24
CA GLY A 249 8.54 -1.71 47.08
C GLY A 249 8.97 -0.27 46.77
N ASP A 250 9.96 0.26 47.51
CA ASP A 250 10.49 1.61 47.29
C ASP A 250 11.08 1.74 45.87
N GLY A 251 10.61 2.73 45.11
CA GLY A 251 10.89 2.88 43.66
C GLY A 251 9.88 2.21 42.72
N ALA A 252 8.87 1.51 43.24
CA ALA A 252 7.86 0.80 42.44
C ALA A 252 7.02 1.72 41.54
N GLY A 253 6.86 3.01 41.87
CA GLY A 253 6.10 3.94 41.04
C GLY A 253 6.71 4.15 39.65
N ALA A 254 8.04 4.37 39.58
CA ALA A 254 8.74 4.55 38.32
C ALA A 254 8.82 3.24 37.51
N PHE A 255 9.11 2.13 38.19
CA PHE A 255 9.17 0.82 37.55
C PHE A 255 7.78 0.34 37.05
N GLY A 256 6.72 0.61 37.80
CA GLY A 256 5.34 0.35 37.40
C GLY A 256 4.91 1.17 36.19
N LEU A 257 5.30 2.46 36.12
CA LEU A 257 5.08 3.30 34.94
C LEU A 257 5.79 2.76 33.69
N ILE A 258 7.04 2.32 33.83
CA ILE A 258 7.79 1.69 32.71
C ILE A 258 7.07 0.42 32.24
N LEU A 259 6.67 -0.46 33.16
CA LEU A 259 5.94 -1.68 32.80
C LEU A 259 4.57 -1.39 32.16
N PHE A 260 3.90 -0.32 32.58
CA PHE A 260 2.65 0.11 31.96
C PHE A 260 2.86 0.60 30.52
N VAL A 261 3.92 1.38 30.26
CA VAL A 261 4.29 1.78 28.89
C VAL A 261 4.64 0.55 28.04
N VAL A 262 5.40 -0.40 28.58
CA VAL A 262 5.71 -1.66 27.89
C VAL A 262 4.43 -2.45 27.59
N LEU A 263 3.46 -2.48 28.51
CA LEU A 263 2.16 -3.10 28.27
C LEU A 263 1.42 -2.44 27.10
N LEU A 264 1.39 -1.11 27.02
CA LEU A 264 0.77 -0.40 25.89
C LEU A 264 1.44 -0.77 24.55
N VAL A 265 2.78 -0.87 24.53
CA VAL A 265 3.52 -1.31 23.34
C VAL A 265 3.14 -2.74 22.96
N VAL A 266 3.04 -3.66 23.93
CA VAL A 266 2.63 -5.05 23.67
C VAL A 266 1.18 -5.15 23.20
N VAL A 267 0.27 -4.32 23.73
CA VAL A 267 -1.12 -4.24 23.28
C VAL A 267 -1.18 -3.78 21.82
N TYR A 268 -0.46 -2.71 21.47
CA TYR A 268 -0.35 -2.23 20.10
C TYR A 268 0.21 -3.31 19.16
N PHE A 269 1.27 -4.00 19.58
CA PHE A 269 1.86 -5.10 18.80
C PHE A 269 0.88 -6.26 18.62
N THR A 270 0.11 -6.60 19.65
CA THR A 270 -0.94 -7.62 19.59
C THR A 270 -2.04 -7.23 18.61
N TYR A 271 -2.47 -5.96 18.62
CA TYR A 271 -3.45 -5.44 17.68
C TYR A 271 -2.98 -5.64 16.23
N GLN A 272 -1.74 -5.23 15.91
CA GLN A 272 -1.19 -5.39 14.56
C GLN A 272 -1.11 -6.86 14.13
N ILE A 273 -0.72 -7.78 15.02
CA ILE A 273 -0.74 -9.22 14.74
C ILE A 273 -2.14 -9.70 14.39
N ILE A 274 -3.13 -9.31 15.20
CA ILE A 274 -4.52 -9.75 15.03
C ILE A 274 -5.08 -9.20 13.73
N GLU A 275 -4.90 -7.92 13.45
CA GLU A 275 -5.33 -7.26 12.21
C GLU A 275 -4.75 -7.96 10.97
N THR A 276 -3.42 -8.13 10.91
CA THR A 276 -2.78 -8.81 9.78
C THR A 276 -3.24 -10.26 9.66
N ALA A 277 -3.35 -11.01 10.77
CA ALA A 277 -3.78 -12.40 10.74
C ALA A 277 -5.25 -12.54 10.31
N ILE A 278 -6.15 -11.70 10.81
CA ILE A 278 -7.57 -11.69 10.46
C ILE A 278 -7.74 -11.37 8.97
N PHE A 279 -7.05 -10.35 8.48
CA PHE A 279 -7.11 -10.00 7.07
C PHE A 279 -6.61 -11.15 6.19
N GLU A 280 -5.43 -11.69 6.48
CA GLU A 280 -4.81 -12.74 5.67
C GLU A 280 -5.56 -14.09 5.69
N LEU A 281 -6.29 -14.40 6.78
CA LEU A 281 -6.99 -15.67 6.99
C LEU A 281 -8.51 -15.61 6.72
N PHE A 282 -9.20 -14.54 7.12
CA PHE A 282 -10.66 -14.52 7.23
C PHE A 282 -11.35 -13.63 6.20
N ILE A 283 -10.89 -12.38 6.03
CA ILE A 283 -11.59 -11.40 5.17
C ILE A 283 -11.60 -11.82 3.68
N ILE A 284 -10.71 -12.71 3.27
CA ILE A 284 -10.59 -13.18 1.87
C ILE A 284 -11.18 -14.59 1.64
N ASN A 285 -11.33 -15.41 2.68
CA ASN A 285 -11.87 -16.78 2.55
C ASN A 285 -13.37 -16.86 2.82
N LEU A 286 -14.01 -15.76 3.22
CA LEU A 286 -15.45 -15.69 3.31
C LEU A 286 -16.02 -15.52 1.89
N PRO A 287 -16.82 -16.47 1.38
CA PRO A 287 -17.66 -16.17 0.23
C PRO A 287 -18.64 -15.07 0.66
N PHE A 288 -18.66 -13.97 -0.08
CA PHE A 288 -19.80 -13.04 -0.04
C PHE A 288 -21.02 -13.70 -0.68
#